data_AF-A0A4Y2FDF2-F1
#
_entry.id   AF-A0A4Y2FDF2-F1
#
_cell.length_a   1.000
_cell.length_b   1.000
_cell.length_c   1.000
_cell.angle_alpha   90.00
_cell.angle_beta   90.00
_cell.angle_gamma   90.00
#
_symmetry.space_group_name_H-M   'P 1'
#
loop_
_entity.id
_entity.type
_entity.pdbx_description
1 polymer ?
#
loop_
_entity_poly.entity_id
_entity_poly.type
_entity_poly.pdbx_seq_one_letter_code
_entity_poly.pdbx_strand_id
1 'polypeptide(L)'
;MCTRVECCEEERLSDLLYNWFQLESLGINDSLSGRSETDEKIIQKFEENLRFENGCYVTGLLWKREPVDLRDNFHLAKRQFDRFQGELKTNSFVRNQCEEIIKFQKANNIVEECNENETGYFMPYRSVVRKDKSTTQVRLVFNCSSSKRGDLSLNDYLEQGPNLNPSLLDVLLKFRIFKVVFCGDIEKAFLMIGIAEDDRRYLRFLWNMNDKGKEYVVLQMNRVLFGSRCSPFLLRATIRYHVRKYLERYPDCVDMLDNALYADDLCSGAETVQEALSLFAGAVSILKDAGFHLRKLCTNSRELQALWIQNGLSNDIGFEQDCKLKVLGLVWNLDKDCVGVDVTPLLNSLESMGNTKRSVLSTVARVFDPLRFISPFVVRVKKLVQEIWERGVD
;
A
#
# COMPACT_ATOMS: atom_id res chain seq x y z
N MET A 1 -0.72 -13.17 41.10
CA MET A 1 -1.76 -12.11 41.10
C MET A 1 -2.05 -11.76 39.66
N CYS A 2 -3.27 -12.07 39.24
CA CYS A 2 -3.84 -11.78 37.93
C CYS A 2 -3.87 -10.26 37.69
N THR A 3 -3.44 -9.81 36.52
CA THR A 3 -3.84 -8.50 36.00
C THR A 3 -4.07 -8.63 34.50
N ARG A 4 -5.36 -8.80 34.18
CA ARG A 4 -6.01 -8.67 32.87
C ARG A 4 -5.50 -7.43 32.13
N VAL A 5 -4.94 -7.66 30.96
CA VAL A 5 -4.96 -6.74 29.80
C VAL A 5 -5.42 -7.59 28.62
N GLU A 6 -6.63 -8.13 28.73
CA GLU A 6 -7.27 -9.05 27.80
C GLU A 6 -8.73 -8.58 27.67
N CYS A 7 -9.00 -7.76 26.66
CA CYS A 7 -10.37 -7.51 26.16
C CYS A 7 -10.31 -6.94 24.74
N CYS A 8 -9.62 -5.81 24.49
CA CYS A 8 -9.64 -5.20 23.15
C CYS A 8 -8.78 -5.93 22.09
N GLU A 9 -7.69 -6.60 22.47
CA GLU A 9 -6.90 -7.40 21.51
C GLU A 9 -7.53 -8.78 21.27
N GLU A 10 -8.13 -9.38 22.30
CA GLU A 10 -8.82 -10.67 22.20
C GLU A 10 -10.12 -10.57 21.40
N GLU A 11 -10.91 -9.50 21.55
CA GLU A 11 -12.10 -9.27 20.73
C GLU A 11 -11.72 -9.15 19.24
N ARG A 12 -10.66 -8.38 18.92
CA ARG A 12 -10.15 -8.30 17.55
C ARG A 12 -9.63 -9.62 17.01
N LEU A 13 -8.93 -10.40 17.82
CA LEU A 13 -8.40 -11.70 17.40
C LEU A 13 -9.52 -12.73 17.21
N SER A 14 -10.50 -12.71 18.11
CA SER A 14 -11.70 -13.54 18.06
C SER A 14 -12.55 -13.21 16.82
N ASP A 15 -12.76 -11.93 16.51
CA ASP A 15 -13.47 -11.49 15.30
C ASP A 15 -12.70 -11.86 14.03
N LEU A 16 -11.38 -11.72 14.01
CA LEU A 16 -10.53 -12.14 12.90
C LEU A 16 -10.61 -13.66 12.68
N LEU A 17 -10.61 -14.44 13.76
CA LEU A 17 -10.75 -15.89 13.71
C LEU A 17 -12.15 -16.31 13.26
N TYR A 18 -13.19 -15.67 13.80
CA TYR A 18 -14.58 -15.90 13.43
C TYR A 18 -14.79 -15.62 11.93
N ASN A 19 -14.31 -14.47 11.44
CA ASN A 19 -14.36 -14.12 10.02
C ASN A 19 -13.55 -15.08 9.14
N TRP A 20 -12.43 -15.60 9.65
CA TRP A 20 -11.63 -16.59 8.95
C TRP A 20 -12.32 -17.97 8.83
N PHE A 21 -13.20 -18.31 9.78
CA PHE A 21 -13.99 -19.55 9.78
C PHE A 21 -15.38 -19.43 9.16
N GLN A 22 -15.95 -18.22 9.04
CA GLN A 22 -17.16 -18.02 8.25
C GLN A 22 -16.92 -18.55 6.83
N LEU A 23 -17.97 -19.13 6.23
CA LEU A 23 -17.96 -19.49 4.82
C LEU A 23 -17.60 -18.24 4.05
N GLU A 24 -16.33 -18.17 3.64
CA GLU A 24 -15.82 -17.03 2.94
C GLU A 24 -16.72 -16.91 1.70
N SER A 25 -17.45 -15.82 1.58
CA SER A 25 -18.32 -15.57 0.44
C SER A 25 -17.44 -15.00 -0.67
N LEU A 26 -17.48 -15.50 -1.91
CA LEU A 26 -16.74 -14.91 -3.04
C LEU A 26 -17.39 -13.56 -3.42
N GLY A 27 -17.36 -12.57 -2.54
CA GLY A 27 -18.15 -11.34 -2.66
C GLY A 27 -19.65 -11.51 -2.39
N ILE A 28 -20.12 -12.69 -1.97
CA ILE A 28 -21.57 -12.97 -1.73
C ILE A 28 -22.07 -12.40 -0.38
N ASN A 29 -21.19 -12.03 0.55
CA ASN A 29 -21.57 -11.25 1.72
C ASN A 29 -21.73 -9.79 1.27
N ASP A 30 -22.89 -9.54 0.68
CA ASP A 30 -23.44 -8.22 0.48
C ASP A 30 -23.63 -7.55 1.85
N SER A 31 -22.59 -6.87 2.31
CA SER A 31 -22.85 -5.45 2.54
C SER A 31 -22.85 -4.79 1.17
N LEU A 32 -24.00 -4.84 0.49
CA LEU A 32 -24.47 -3.80 -0.42
C LEU A 32 -24.63 -2.50 0.39
N SER A 33 -23.58 -2.08 1.08
CA SER A 33 -23.49 -0.78 1.69
C SER A 33 -23.18 0.16 0.54
N GLY A 34 -24.22 0.73 -0.06
CA GLY A 34 -24.09 2.09 -0.58
C GLY A 34 -23.32 2.94 0.42
N ARG A 35 -22.54 3.90 -0.07
CA ARG A 35 -21.76 4.78 0.80
C ARG A 35 -22.67 5.33 1.88
N SER A 36 -22.24 5.25 3.14
CA SER A 36 -23.01 5.87 4.20
C SER A 36 -23.02 7.39 3.99
N GLU A 37 -24.02 8.08 4.51
CA GLU A 37 -24.05 9.55 4.51
C GLU A 37 -22.78 10.14 5.15
N THR A 38 -22.19 9.42 6.12
CA THR A 38 -20.91 9.77 6.74
C THR A 38 -19.74 9.64 5.74
N ASP A 39 -19.70 8.60 4.92
CA ASP A 39 -18.67 8.42 3.89
C ASP A 39 -18.73 9.52 2.84
N GLU A 40 -19.93 9.92 2.41
CA GLU A 40 -20.12 11.01 1.46
C GLU A 40 -19.64 12.35 2.02
N LYS A 41 -19.95 12.65 3.29
CA LYS A 41 -19.44 13.85 3.98
C LYS A 41 -17.92 13.86 4.08
N ILE A 42 -17.29 12.72 4.36
CA ILE A 42 -15.82 12.61 4.38
C ILE A 42 -15.22 12.89 3.01
N ILE A 43 -15.81 12.32 1.94
CA ILE A 43 -15.36 12.54 0.57
C ILE A 43 -15.52 14.00 0.18
N GLN A 44 -16.68 14.62 0.45
CA GLN A 44 -16.93 16.02 0.15
C GLN A 44 -15.94 16.94 0.87
N LYS A 45 -15.75 16.75 2.18
CA LYS A 45 -14.78 17.53 2.97
C LYS A 45 -13.35 17.36 2.44
N PHE A 46 -12.99 16.16 1.99
CA PHE A 46 -11.70 15.92 1.36
C PHE A 46 -11.57 16.68 0.03
N GLU A 47 -12.57 16.60 -0.85
CA GLU A 47 -12.56 17.26 -2.16
C GLU A 47 -12.52 18.80 -2.03
N GLU A 48 -13.23 19.38 -1.05
CA GLU A 48 -13.18 20.81 -0.74
C GLU A 48 -11.79 21.30 -0.28
N ASN A 49 -11.02 20.43 0.38
CA ASN A 49 -9.68 20.74 0.86
C ASN A 49 -8.57 20.33 -0.13
N LEU A 50 -8.91 19.66 -1.22
CA LEU A 50 -7.97 19.17 -2.21
C LEU A 50 -7.63 20.28 -3.22
N ARG A 51 -6.34 20.64 -3.29
CA ARG A 51 -5.84 21.69 -4.19
C ARG A 51 -4.89 21.09 -5.22
N PHE A 52 -4.81 21.68 -6.41
CA PHE A 52 -3.83 21.31 -7.42
C PHE A 52 -2.83 22.43 -7.59
N GLU A 53 -1.58 22.20 -7.18
CA GLU A 53 -0.53 23.21 -7.09
C GLU A 53 0.79 22.63 -7.62
N ASN A 54 1.50 23.39 -8.46
CA ASN A 54 2.81 23.00 -9.00
C ASN A 54 2.85 21.59 -9.63
N GLY A 55 1.79 21.21 -10.36
CA GLY A 55 1.70 19.93 -11.06
C GLY A 55 1.42 18.71 -10.16
N CYS A 56 0.99 18.93 -8.91
CA CYS A 56 0.61 17.86 -7.99
C CYS A 56 -0.59 18.25 -7.13
N TYR A 57 -1.30 17.26 -6.61
CA TYR A 57 -2.37 17.52 -5.64
C TYR A 57 -1.80 17.73 -4.23
N VAL A 58 -2.42 18.62 -3.46
CA VAL A 58 -2.10 18.91 -2.05
C VAL A 58 -3.37 18.79 -1.23
N THR A 59 -3.30 18.10 -0.09
CA THR A 59 -4.43 17.90 0.82
C THR A 59 -3.97 17.92 2.27
N GLY A 60 -4.89 18.15 3.20
CA GLY A 60 -4.63 17.99 4.62
C GLY A 60 -4.68 16.53 5.05
N LEU A 61 -4.17 16.25 6.26
CA LEU A 61 -4.46 15.00 6.95
C LEU A 61 -5.96 14.92 7.30
N LEU A 62 -6.51 13.72 7.25
CA LEU A 62 -7.93 13.51 7.52
C LEU A 62 -8.16 13.43 9.04
N TRP A 63 -8.24 14.59 9.71
CA TRP A 63 -8.39 14.67 11.16
C TRP A 63 -9.76 14.19 11.65
N LYS A 64 -9.73 13.22 12.58
CA LYS A 64 -10.87 12.75 13.39
C LYS A 64 -11.08 13.61 14.63
N ARG A 65 -9.99 14.12 15.19
CA ARG A 65 -9.94 14.92 16.41
C ARG A 65 -9.06 16.12 16.16
N GLU A 66 -9.31 17.20 16.88
CA GLU A 66 -8.42 18.36 16.84
C GLU A 66 -7.01 17.96 17.27
N PRO A 67 -5.98 18.27 16.48
CA PRO A 67 -4.63 17.77 16.72
C PRO A 67 -3.87 18.58 17.79
N VAL A 68 -4.56 19.48 18.49
CA VAL A 68 -4.04 20.30 19.58
C VAL A 68 -3.66 19.45 20.80
N ASP A 69 -4.35 18.34 21.02
CA ASP A 69 -4.13 17.42 22.15
C ASP A 69 -3.14 16.29 21.83
N LEU A 70 -2.65 16.23 20.57
CA LEU A 70 -1.72 15.20 20.15
C LEU A 70 -0.33 15.48 20.74
N ARG A 71 0.03 14.69 21.75
CA ARG A 71 1.34 14.73 22.40
C ARG A 71 2.44 14.31 21.43
N ASP A 72 3.66 14.83 21.66
CA ASP A 72 4.82 14.34 20.94
C ASP A 72 5.11 12.86 21.26
N ASN A 73 5.72 12.20 20.28
CA ASN A 73 6.19 10.83 20.39
C ASN A 73 7.73 10.77 20.29
N PHE A 74 8.41 11.86 20.67
CA PHE A 74 9.85 12.04 20.44
C PHE A 74 10.70 10.96 21.09
N HIS A 75 10.51 10.70 22.39
CA HIS A 75 11.32 9.72 23.13
C HIS A 75 11.25 8.31 22.54
N LEU A 76 10.09 7.88 22.04
CA LEU A 76 9.93 6.57 21.40
C LEU A 76 10.56 6.54 20.02
N ALA A 77 10.39 7.61 19.23
CA ALA A 77 11.04 7.77 17.94
C ALA A 77 12.57 7.75 18.08
N LYS A 78 13.12 8.49 19.06
CA LYS A 78 14.56 8.52 19.38
C LYS A 78 15.09 7.14 19.77
N ARG A 79 14.41 6.42 20.66
CA ARG A 79 14.83 5.07 21.04
C ARG A 79 14.82 4.08 19.88
N GLN A 80 13.88 4.21 18.93
CA GLN A 80 13.89 3.37 17.73
C GLN A 80 14.97 3.81 16.74
N PHE A 81 15.17 5.11 16.59
CA PHE A 81 16.23 5.70 15.78
C PHE A 81 17.61 5.25 16.23
N ASP A 82 17.92 5.25 17.52
CA ASP A 82 19.23 4.82 18.06
C ASP A 82 19.52 3.34 17.76
N ARG A 83 18.48 2.49 17.85
CA ARG A 83 18.56 1.09 17.44
C ARG A 83 18.81 0.95 15.94
N PHE A 84 18.10 1.74 15.15
CA PHE A 84 18.26 1.77 13.70
C PHE A 84 19.67 2.25 13.28
N GLN A 85 20.24 3.24 13.96
CA GLN A 85 21.65 3.63 13.75
C GLN A 85 22.61 2.49 14.02
N GLY A 86 22.36 1.67 15.05
CA GLY A 86 23.10 0.44 15.32
C GLY A 86 23.05 -0.54 14.14
N GLU A 87 21.87 -0.77 13.56
CA GLU A 87 21.69 -1.60 12.37
C GLU A 87 22.50 -1.05 11.18
N LEU A 88 22.41 0.25 10.90
CA LEU A 88 23.11 0.89 9.79
C LEU A 88 24.64 0.81 9.89
N LYS A 89 25.20 0.73 11.11
CA LYS A 89 26.64 0.51 11.31
C LYS A 89 27.08 -0.89 10.88
N THR A 90 26.19 -1.87 11.01
CA THR A 90 26.48 -3.28 10.68
C THR A 90 26.11 -3.67 9.25
N ASN A 91 25.18 -2.94 8.62
CA ASN A 91 24.65 -3.27 7.30
C ASN A 91 24.86 -2.11 6.31
N SER A 92 26.03 -2.11 5.64
CA SER A 92 26.42 -1.08 4.68
C SER A 92 25.48 -0.98 3.49
N PHE A 93 24.90 -2.10 3.04
CA PHE A 93 23.92 -2.10 1.94
C PHE A 93 22.66 -1.32 2.32
N VAL A 94 22.05 -1.63 3.46
CA VAL A 94 20.84 -0.93 3.94
C VAL A 94 21.13 0.54 4.20
N ARG A 95 22.30 0.84 4.78
CA ARG A 95 22.77 2.21 4.98
C ARG A 95 22.77 2.98 3.66
N ASN A 96 23.57 2.54 2.69
CA ASN A 96 23.73 3.24 1.40
C ASN A 96 22.39 3.47 0.69
N GLN A 97 21.51 2.46 0.71
CA GLN A 97 20.17 2.58 0.13
C GLN A 97 19.30 3.62 0.84
N CYS A 98 19.30 3.65 2.18
CA CYS A 98 18.57 4.69 2.91
C CYS A 98 19.16 6.09 2.67
N GLU A 99 20.48 6.21 2.52
CA GLU A 99 21.15 7.47 2.17
C GLU A 99 20.64 8.02 0.84
N GLU A 100 20.60 7.17 -0.19
CA GLU A 100 20.10 7.52 -1.52
C GLU A 100 18.62 7.89 -1.49
N ILE A 101 17.80 7.16 -0.73
CA ILE A 101 16.38 7.46 -0.55
C ILE A 101 16.20 8.86 0.05
N ILE A 102 16.88 9.19 1.14
CA ILE A 102 16.73 10.50 1.79
C ILE A 102 17.32 11.63 0.92
N LYS A 103 18.45 11.41 0.24
CA LYS A 103 18.99 12.38 -0.72
C LYS A 103 18.00 12.67 -1.85
N PHE A 104 17.42 11.62 -2.45
CA PHE A 104 16.38 11.75 -3.47
C PHE A 104 15.15 12.49 -2.93
N GLN A 105 14.67 12.13 -1.74
CA GLN A 105 13.49 12.76 -1.14
C GLN A 105 13.71 14.24 -0.80
N LYS A 106 14.90 14.61 -0.30
CA LYS A 106 15.26 16.02 -0.10
C LYS A 106 15.31 16.80 -1.41
N ALA A 107 15.95 16.24 -2.45
CA ALA A 107 16.07 16.89 -3.76
C ALA A 107 14.71 17.13 -4.44
N ASN A 108 13.70 16.29 -4.17
CA ASN A 108 12.37 16.39 -4.76
C ASN A 108 11.32 17.04 -3.84
N ASN A 109 11.75 17.72 -2.76
CA ASN A 109 10.87 18.35 -1.77
C ASN A 109 9.82 17.37 -1.18
N ILE A 110 10.18 16.09 -1.08
CA ILE A 110 9.37 15.06 -0.42
C ILE A 110 9.62 15.10 1.09
N VAL A 111 10.86 15.43 1.47
CA VAL A 111 11.30 15.59 2.84
C VAL A 111 12.07 16.89 2.98
N GLU A 112 11.82 17.61 4.06
CA GLU A 112 12.57 18.82 4.41
C GLU A 112 13.13 18.75 5.83
N GLU A 113 14.18 19.52 6.09
CA GLU A 113 14.75 19.67 7.42
C GLU A 113 14.01 20.76 8.18
N CYS A 114 13.66 20.52 9.44
CA CYS A 114 12.91 21.46 10.26
C CYS A 114 13.56 21.67 11.63
N ASN A 115 13.17 22.75 12.30
CA ASN A 115 13.70 23.11 13.60
C ASN A 115 13.17 22.17 14.69
N GLU A 116 14.05 21.69 15.56
CA GLU A 116 13.69 20.79 16.67
C GLU A 116 12.77 21.44 17.70
N ASN A 117 12.86 22.76 17.88
CA ASN A 117 12.14 23.49 18.92
C ASN A 117 10.64 23.69 18.63
N GLU A 118 10.17 23.32 17.44
CA GLU A 118 8.77 23.43 17.08
C GLU A 118 7.99 22.21 17.58
N THR A 119 6.76 22.43 18.05
CA THR A 119 5.89 21.33 18.50
C THR A 119 5.43 20.47 17.32
N GLY A 120 5.45 19.14 17.49
CA GLY A 120 5.05 18.22 16.43
C GLY A 120 5.08 16.76 16.87
N TYR A 121 4.67 15.87 15.97
CA TYR A 121 4.63 14.43 16.22
C TYR A 121 5.77 13.72 15.49
N PHE A 122 6.52 12.92 16.24
CA PHE A 122 7.69 12.19 15.73
C PHE A 122 7.32 10.73 15.47
N MET A 123 7.32 10.35 14.19
CA MET A 123 7.07 9.01 13.71
C MET A 123 8.34 8.17 13.86
N PRO A 124 8.29 7.08 14.63
CA PRO A 124 9.31 6.05 14.58
C PRO A 124 9.24 5.35 13.22
N TYR A 125 10.36 4.82 12.73
CA TYR A 125 10.40 4.12 11.44
C TYR A 125 11.43 2.99 11.46
N ARG A 126 11.35 2.12 10.45
CA ARG A 126 12.32 1.04 10.22
C ARG A 126 12.59 0.84 8.74
N SER A 127 13.75 0.29 8.41
CA SER A 127 14.03 -0.28 7.09
C SER A 127 13.25 -1.59 6.92
N VAL A 128 12.77 -1.85 5.70
CA VAL A 128 12.29 -3.16 5.27
C VAL A 128 13.00 -3.53 3.98
N VAL A 129 13.71 -4.66 3.99
CA VAL A 129 14.40 -5.19 2.81
C VAL A 129 13.48 -6.17 2.07
N ARG A 130 13.11 -5.83 0.84
CA ARG A 130 12.34 -6.66 -0.08
C ARG A 130 13.28 -7.27 -1.12
N LYS A 131 13.82 -8.46 -0.80
CA LYS A 131 14.78 -9.18 -1.65
C LYS A 131 14.19 -9.61 -3.00
N ASP A 132 12.87 -9.69 -3.08
CA ASP A 132 12.07 -10.05 -4.25
C ASP A 132 11.82 -8.89 -5.23
N LYS A 133 12.16 -7.64 -4.86
CA LYS A 133 11.98 -6.46 -5.72
C LYS A 133 13.33 -6.10 -6.38
N SER A 134 13.36 -5.94 -7.70
CA SER A 134 14.56 -5.54 -8.45
C SER A 134 14.91 -4.05 -8.30
N THR A 135 13.91 -3.16 -8.18
CA THR A 135 14.14 -1.69 -8.27
C THR A 135 14.13 -0.94 -6.94
N THR A 136 13.49 -1.46 -5.89
CA THR A 136 13.44 -0.79 -4.58
C THR A 136 13.53 -1.84 -3.48
N GLN A 137 14.75 -2.33 -3.28
CA GLN A 137 15.05 -3.38 -2.31
C GLN A 137 14.91 -2.91 -0.86
N VAL A 138 15.06 -1.61 -0.58
CA VAL A 138 14.91 -1.06 0.78
C VAL A 138 13.80 0.00 0.79
N ARG A 139 12.93 -0.05 1.81
CA ARG A 139 11.90 0.96 2.05
C ARG A 139 11.96 1.43 3.50
N LEU A 140 11.78 2.72 3.71
CA LEU A 140 11.53 3.28 5.04
C LEU A 140 10.03 3.16 5.33
N VAL A 141 9.69 2.49 6.42
CA VAL A 141 8.31 2.27 6.85
C VAL A 141 8.09 3.01 8.16
N PHE A 142 7.21 4.00 8.14
CA PHE A 142 6.85 4.81 9.29
C PHE A 142 5.74 4.15 10.12
N ASN A 143 5.83 4.29 11.43
CA ASN A 143 4.86 3.76 12.37
C ASN A 143 4.04 4.91 12.99
N CYS A 144 2.95 5.27 12.32
CA CYS A 144 2.01 6.28 12.82
C CYS A 144 1.08 5.76 13.93
N SER A 145 1.17 4.47 14.29
CA SER A 145 0.42 3.86 15.40
C SER A 145 1.21 3.79 16.72
N SER A 146 2.44 4.34 16.76
CA SER A 146 3.26 4.32 17.97
C SER A 146 2.81 5.37 18.98
N SER A 147 2.49 5.01 20.21
CA SER A 147 2.29 5.98 21.30
C SER A 147 2.90 5.49 22.62
N LYS A 148 3.06 6.42 23.57
CA LYS A 148 3.37 6.08 24.96
C LYS A 148 2.15 5.39 25.59
N ARG A 149 2.39 4.55 26.60
CA ARG A 149 1.31 3.87 27.32
C ARG A 149 0.34 4.90 27.93
N GLY A 150 -0.93 4.83 27.54
CA GLY A 150 -1.98 5.76 27.99
C GLY A 150 -2.19 6.98 27.08
N ASP A 151 -1.30 7.20 26.11
CA ASP A 151 -1.46 8.25 25.10
C ASP A 151 -2.02 7.65 23.78
N LEU A 152 -2.67 8.50 22.99
CA LEU A 152 -3.16 8.18 21.66
C LEU A 152 -2.06 8.40 20.61
N SER A 153 -2.04 7.56 19.57
CA SER A 153 -1.13 7.67 18.43
C SER A 153 -1.67 8.62 17.35
N LEU A 154 -0.81 9.03 16.41
CA LEU A 154 -1.26 9.81 15.24
C LEU A 154 -2.42 9.10 14.51
N ASN A 155 -2.35 7.79 14.31
CA ASN A 155 -3.42 7.03 13.65
C ASN A 155 -4.74 6.98 14.44
N ASP A 156 -4.75 7.29 15.74
CA ASP A 156 -5.98 7.43 16.53
C ASP A 156 -6.64 8.82 16.39
N TYR A 157 -5.86 9.81 15.92
CA TYR A 157 -6.31 11.15 15.56
C TYR A 157 -6.75 11.28 14.11
N LEU A 158 -6.41 10.30 13.26
CA LEU A 158 -6.74 10.31 11.84
C LEU A 158 -7.96 9.42 11.57
N GLU A 159 -8.87 9.90 10.72
CA GLU A 159 -9.88 9.05 10.12
C GLU A 159 -9.27 8.17 9.03
N GLN A 160 -9.83 6.99 8.84
CA GLN A 160 -9.42 6.09 7.77
C GLN A 160 -9.94 6.53 6.40
N GLY A 161 -11.12 7.14 6.39
CA GLY A 161 -11.93 7.35 5.18
C GLY A 161 -12.55 6.05 4.64
N PRO A 162 -13.58 6.17 3.78
CA PRO A 162 -14.18 5.01 3.13
C PRO A 162 -13.18 4.26 2.25
N ASN A 163 -13.33 2.94 2.13
CA ASN A 163 -12.56 2.19 1.14
C ASN A 163 -13.08 2.51 -0.27
N LEU A 164 -12.26 3.20 -1.06
CA LEU A 164 -12.58 3.58 -2.43
C LEU A 164 -11.94 2.66 -3.48
N ASN A 165 -11.22 1.62 -3.05
CA ASN A 165 -10.71 0.61 -3.98
C ASN A 165 -11.87 -0.27 -4.48
N PRO A 166 -11.84 -0.68 -5.76
CA PRO A 166 -12.76 -1.70 -6.24
C PRO A 166 -12.55 -3.01 -5.48
N SER A 167 -13.56 -3.88 -5.51
CA SER A 167 -13.44 -5.26 -5.04
C SER A 167 -12.25 -5.94 -5.71
N LEU A 168 -11.32 -6.47 -4.92
CA LEU A 168 -10.14 -7.16 -5.43
C LEU A 168 -10.55 -8.36 -6.32
N LEU A 169 -11.62 -9.06 -5.92
CA LEU A 169 -12.19 -10.16 -6.70
C LEU A 169 -12.65 -9.66 -8.07
N ASP A 170 -13.37 -8.53 -8.12
CA ASP A 170 -13.92 -8.00 -9.36
C ASP A 170 -12.81 -7.55 -10.31
N VAL A 171 -11.75 -6.91 -9.79
CA VAL A 171 -10.57 -6.52 -10.57
C VAL A 171 -9.93 -7.76 -11.19
N LEU A 172 -9.69 -8.79 -10.38
CA LEU A 172 -9.05 -10.02 -10.84
C LEU A 172 -9.93 -10.79 -11.85
N LEU A 173 -11.25 -10.82 -11.67
CA LEU A 173 -12.17 -11.46 -12.62
C LEU A 173 -12.21 -10.68 -13.94
N LYS A 174 -12.35 -9.35 -13.90
CA LYS A 174 -12.33 -8.49 -15.09
C LYS A 174 -11.01 -8.63 -15.85
N PHE A 175 -9.89 -8.71 -15.13
CA PHE A 175 -8.57 -8.98 -15.70
C PHE A 175 -8.49 -10.34 -16.43
N ARG A 176 -9.42 -11.29 -16.18
CA ARG A 176 -9.46 -12.59 -16.86
C ARG A 176 -10.54 -12.71 -17.94
N ILE A 177 -11.44 -11.73 -18.07
CA ILE A 177 -12.49 -11.73 -19.10
C ILE A 177 -11.90 -11.41 -20.47
N PHE A 178 -10.93 -10.50 -20.51
CA PHE A 178 -10.39 -9.96 -21.76
C PHE A 178 -9.32 -10.85 -22.40
N LYS A 179 -9.31 -10.87 -23.74
CA LYS A 179 -8.28 -11.55 -24.53
C LYS A 179 -6.92 -10.85 -24.46
N VAL A 180 -6.91 -9.52 -24.50
CA VAL A 180 -5.69 -8.71 -24.41
C VAL A 180 -5.69 -7.99 -23.07
N VAL A 181 -4.76 -8.33 -22.20
CA VAL A 181 -4.70 -7.78 -20.85
C VAL A 181 -3.39 -7.03 -20.62
N PHE A 182 -3.43 -6.05 -19.75
CA PHE A 182 -2.29 -5.25 -19.37
C PHE A 182 -2.33 -4.84 -17.91
N CYS A 183 -1.15 -4.65 -17.33
CA CYS A 183 -1.02 -4.12 -15.98
C CYS A 183 0.18 -3.17 -15.86
N GLY A 184 0.19 -2.39 -14.79
CA GLY A 184 1.31 -1.52 -14.39
C GLY A 184 1.10 -0.97 -12.98
N ASP A 185 2.15 -0.42 -12.37
CA ASP A 185 2.07 0.25 -11.06
C ASP A 185 2.31 1.76 -11.19
N ILE A 186 1.62 2.55 -10.39
CA ILE A 186 1.88 3.99 -10.25
C ILE A 186 3.14 4.17 -9.42
N GLU A 187 4.18 4.75 -10.02
CA GLU A 187 5.43 5.00 -9.34
C GLU A 187 5.23 5.91 -8.12
N LYS A 188 5.63 5.41 -6.94
CA LYS A 188 5.70 6.19 -5.70
C LYS A 188 4.38 6.93 -5.43
N ALA A 189 3.24 6.30 -5.73
CA ALA A 189 1.92 6.94 -5.81
C ALA A 189 1.61 7.89 -4.63
N PHE A 190 1.80 7.45 -3.39
CA PHE A 190 1.59 8.31 -2.21
C PHE A 190 2.46 9.58 -2.22
N LEU A 191 3.72 9.48 -2.64
CA LEU A 191 4.65 10.61 -2.63
C LEU A 191 4.31 11.67 -3.70
N MET A 192 3.42 11.37 -4.64
CA MET A 192 2.92 12.34 -5.63
C MET A 192 1.86 13.29 -5.06
N ILE A 193 1.37 13.05 -3.84
CA ILE A 193 0.36 13.87 -3.19
C ILE A 193 1.02 14.65 -2.05
N GLY A 194 0.93 15.98 -2.09
CA GLY A 194 1.38 16.90 -1.05
C GLY A 194 0.51 16.90 0.19
N ILE A 195 1.14 17.19 1.32
CA ILE A 195 0.51 17.48 2.59
C ILE A 195 0.54 19.00 2.82
N ALA A 196 -0.60 19.55 3.24
CA ALA A 196 -0.75 20.94 3.64
C ALA A 196 0.29 21.32 4.72
N GLU A 197 0.84 22.52 4.65
CA GLU A 197 1.98 22.95 5.48
C GLU A 197 1.71 22.79 6.99
N ASP A 198 0.50 23.18 7.42
CA ASP A 198 0.05 23.09 8.81
C ASP A 198 0.07 21.67 9.38
N ASP A 199 -0.06 20.65 8.53
CA ASP A 199 -0.12 19.24 8.93
C ASP A 199 1.25 18.55 8.90
N ARG A 200 2.26 19.11 8.21
CA ARG A 200 3.58 18.48 8.04
C ARG A 200 4.31 18.26 9.36
N ARG A 201 4.06 19.12 10.36
CA ARG A 201 4.62 19.00 11.72
C ARG A 201 4.21 17.70 12.43
N TYR A 202 3.16 17.02 11.98
CA TYR A 202 2.74 15.74 12.53
C TYR A 202 3.42 14.54 11.84
N LEU A 203 4.21 14.79 10.80
CA LEU A 203 4.90 13.79 10.00
C LEU A 203 6.43 13.93 10.13
N ARG A 204 6.92 14.22 11.34
CA ARG A 204 8.36 14.37 11.62
C ARG A 204 9.03 13.05 11.90
N PHE A 205 10.33 12.95 11.63
CA PHE A 205 11.15 11.80 11.97
C PHE A 205 12.61 12.22 12.14
N LEU A 206 13.38 11.40 12.85
CA LEU A 206 14.79 11.65 13.13
C LEU A 206 15.64 11.00 12.05
N TRP A 207 16.72 11.65 11.65
CA TRP A 207 17.68 11.10 10.70
C TRP A 207 19.10 11.49 11.10
N ASN A 208 20.12 10.72 10.73
CA ASN A 208 21.50 11.17 10.86
C ASN A 208 22.38 10.53 9.78
N MET A 209 23.24 11.35 9.21
CA MET A 209 24.16 10.99 8.13
C MET A 209 25.58 11.51 8.34
N ASN A 210 25.77 12.42 9.30
CA ASN A 210 26.95 13.24 9.34
C ASN A 210 27.84 12.86 10.53
N ASP A 211 29.08 12.48 10.24
CA ASP A 211 30.24 12.51 11.15
C ASP A 211 30.56 13.94 11.68
N LYS A 212 29.66 14.92 11.49
CA LYS A 212 29.83 16.33 11.88
C LYS A 212 29.39 16.64 13.31
N GLY A 213 29.34 15.63 14.18
CA GLY A 213 29.13 15.81 15.63
C GLY A 213 27.69 16.10 16.10
N LYS A 214 26.68 16.11 15.22
CA LYS A 214 25.26 16.13 15.65
C LYS A 214 24.74 14.71 15.88
N GLU A 215 23.97 14.50 16.94
CA GLU A 215 23.37 13.20 17.26
C GLU A 215 22.27 12.79 16.25
N TYR A 216 21.48 13.77 15.79
CA TYR A 216 20.47 13.64 14.73
C TYR A 216 20.13 14.99 14.10
N VAL A 217 19.37 14.94 13.00
CA VAL A 217 18.63 16.04 12.41
C VAL A 217 17.14 15.69 12.40
N VAL A 218 16.27 16.69 12.49
CA VAL A 218 14.81 16.49 12.40
C VAL A 218 14.37 16.75 10.97
N LEU A 219 13.73 15.75 10.38
CA LEU A 219 13.15 15.82 9.05
C LEU A 219 11.62 15.75 9.15
N GLN A 220 10.91 16.31 8.17
CA GLN A 220 9.46 16.17 8.05
C GLN A 220 9.06 15.76 6.63
N MET A 221 7.99 14.98 6.52
CA MET A 221 7.42 14.57 5.24
C MET A 221 6.47 15.65 4.72
N ASN A 222 6.69 16.07 3.47
CA ASN A 222 5.86 17.05 2.76
C ASN A 222 4.77 16.38 1.90
N ARG A 223 4.79 15.04 1.82
CA ARG A 223 3.94 14.23 0.96
C ARG A 223 3.25 13.12 1.75
N VAL A 224 2.16 12.58 1.21
CA VAL A 224 1.46 11.43 1.80
C VAL A 224 2.45 10.26 1.92
N LEU A 225 2.49 9.63 3.09
CA LEU A 225 3.42 8.56 3.40
C LEU A 225 2.72 7.22 3.62
N PHE A 226 3.46 6.13 3.50
CA PHE A 226 2.97 4.81 3.89
C PHE A 226 3.04 4.64 5.41
N GLY A 227 1.94 4.16 6.02
CA GLY A 227 1.85 3.90 7.47
C GLY A 227 0.86 4.78 8.22
N SER A 228 0.40 5.87 7.60
CA SER A 228 -0.72 6.66 8.10
C SER A 228 -2.07 6.00 7.75
N ARG A 229 -3.03 6.11 8.66
CA ARG A 229 -4.35 5.49 8.57
C ARG A 229 -5.17 6.01 7.39
N CYS A 230 -5.05 7.30 7.06
CA CYS A 230 -5.80 7.94 5.98
C CYS A 230 -5.15 7.77 4.60
N SER A 231 -3.89 7.36 4.52
CA SER A 231 -3.13 7.35 3.24
C SER A 231 -3.80 6.59 2.11
N PRO A 232 -4.36 5.36 2.31
CA PRO A 232 -5.03 4.63 1.24
C PRO A 232 -6.23 5.39 0.66
N PHE A 233 -7.03 6.02 1.53
CA PHE A 233 -8.15 6.87 1.13
C PHE A 233 -7.65 8.10 0.37
N LEU A 234 -6.66 8.83 0.91
CA LEU A 234 -6.13 10.04 0.27
C LEU A 234 -5.64 9.77 -1.16
N LEU A 235 -4.90 8.67 -1.37
CA LEU A 235 -4.45 8.27 -2.70
C LEU A 235 -5.62 8.02 -3.64
N ARG A 236 -6.53 7.15 -3.23
CA ARG A 236 -7.63 6.73 -4.12
C ARG A 236 -8.61 7.87 -4.39
N ALA A 237 -8.97 8.64 -3.37
CA ALA A 237 -9.84 9.80 -3.50
C ALA A 237 -9.24 10.86 -4.43
N THR A 238 -7.94 11.14 -4.33
CA THR A 238 -7.23 12.07 -5.22
C THR A 238 -7.31 11.61 -6.68
N ILE A 239 -6.99 10.35 -6.96
CA ILE A 239 -7.04 9.81 -8.32
C ILE A 239 -8.46 9.87 -8.87
N ARG A 240 -9.46 9.44 -8.08
CA ARG A 240 -10.87 9.48 -8.51
C ARG A 240 -11.36 10.90 -8.79
N TYR A 241 -11.01 11.86 -7.93
CA TYR A 241 -11.31 13.27 -8.15
C TYR A 241 -10.68 13.78 -9.45
N HIS A 242 -9.44 13.39 -9.74
CA HIS A 242 -8.76 13.80 -10.94
C HIS A 242 -9.35 13.20 -12.22
N VAL A 243 -9.59 11.89 -12.26
CA VAL A 243 -10.06 11.20 -13.48
C VAL A 243 -11.47 11.65 -13.89
N ARG A 244 -12.33 12.05 -12.94
CA ARG A 244 -13.69 12.56 -13.23
C ARG A 244 -13.69 13.75 -14.19
N LYS A 245 -12.62 14.55 -14.21
CA LYS A 245 -12.46 15.69 -15.14
C LYS A 245 -12.42 15.26 -16.61
N TYR A 246 -12.13 13.98 -16.88
CA TYR A 246 -11.98 13.43 -18.22
C TYR A 246 -13.18 12.61 -18.67
N LEU A 247 -14.25 12.55 -17.88
CA LEU A 247 -15.41 11.68 -18.15
C LEU A 247 -16.04 11.94 -19.52
N GLU A 248 -16.14 13.21 -19.93
CA GLU A 248 -16.70 13.57 -21.23
C GLU A 248 -15.78 13.20 -22.41
N ARG A 249 -14.46 13.23 -22.21
CA ARG A 249 -13.47 13.02 -23.27
C ARG A 249 -13.00 11.57 -23.40
N TYR A 250 -12.90 10.86 -22.28
CA TYR A 250 -12.36 9.50 -22.18
C TYR A 250 -13.21 8.64 -21.24
N PRO A 251 -14.53 8.45 -21.50
CA PRO A 251 -15.43 7.76 -20.58
C PRO A 251 -14.94 6.35 -20.22
N ASP A 252 -14.46 5.59 -21.21
CA ASP A 252 -13.99 4.21 -20.99
C ASP A 252 -12.69 4.16 -20.16
N CYS A 253 -11.80 5.15 -20.32
CA CYS A 253 -10.58 5.24 -19.51
C CYS A 253 -10.93 5.61 -18.06
N VAL A 254 -11.90 6.50 -17.86
CA VAL A 254 -12.37 6.88 -16.53
C VAL A 254 -13.01 5.69 -15.84
N ASP A 255 -13.91 4.96 -16.51
CA ASP A 255 -14.50 3.74 -15.95
C ASP A 255 -13.44 2.70 -15.59
N MET A 256 -12.48 2.46 -16.50
CA MET A 256 -11.35 1.57 -16.24
C MET A 256 -10.56 2.03 -15.01
N LEU A 257 -10.15 3.29 -14.92
CA LEU A 257 -9.38 3.78 -13.77
C LEU A 257 -10.17 3.77 -12.46
N ASP A 258 -11.51 3.88 -12.52
CA ASP A 258 -12.38 3.75 -11.35
C ASP A 258 -12.58 2.29 -10.90
N ASN A 259 -12.51 1.33 -11.82
CA ASN A 259 -12.86 -0.07 -11.55
C ASN A 259 -11.69 -1.06 -11.59
N ALA A 260 -10.55 -0.71 -12.17
CA ALA A 260 -9.40 -1.60 -12.42
C ALA A 260 -8.12 -1.18 -11.69
N LEU A 261 -8.10 0.02 -11.10
CA LEU A 261 -7.00 0.50 -10.27
C LEU A 261 -7.23 0.12 -8.81
N TYR A 262 -6.42 -0.80 -8.30
CA TYR A 262 -6.43 -1.25 -6.91
C TYR A 262 -5.19 -0.72 -6.20
N ALA A 263 -5.38 0.22 -5.26
CA ALA A 263 -4.30 1.01 -4.67
C ALA A 263 -3.45 1.70 -5.75
N ASP A 264 -2.19 1.30 -5.90
CA ASP A 264 -1.25 1.78 -6.92
C ASP A 264 -1.14 0.86 -8.15
N ASP A 265 -1.77 -0.32 -8.16
CA ASP A 265 -1.68 -1.30 -9.23
C ASP A 265 -2.90 -1.20 -10.19
N LEU A 266 -2.63 -0.97 -11.48
CA LEU A 266 -3.63 -1.00 -12.57
C LEU A 266 -3.63 -2.38 -13.22
N CYS A 267 -4.78 -3.05 -13.25
CA CYS A 267 -4.92 -4.37 -13.90
C CYS A 267 -6.20 -4.39 -14.76
N SER A 268 -6.06 -4.32 -16.08
CA SER A 268 -7.20 -4.23 -17.00
C SER A 268 -6.94 -5.00 -18.31
N GLY A 269 -7.87 -4.90 -19.26
CA GLY A 269 -7.74 -5.46 -20.60
C GLY A 269 -8.83 -4.96 -21.55
N ALA A 270 -8.81 -5.50 -22.77
CA ALA A 270 -9.82 -5.31 -23.80
C ALA A 270 -9.89 -6.53 -24.73
N GLU A 271 -10.91 -6.57 -25.59
CA GLU A 271 -11.09 -7.65 -26.58
C GLU A 271 -10.07 -7.54 -27.72
N THR A 272 -9.69 -6.32 -28.09
CA THR A 272 -8.76 -6.05 -29.18
C THR A 272 -7.50 -5.31 -28.71
N VAL A 273 -6.41 -5.45 -29.49
CA VAL A 273 -5.14 -4.75 -29.23
C VAL A 273 -5.32 -3.24 -29.34
N GLN A 274 -6.12 -2.77 -30.29
CA GLN A 274 -6.35 -1.35 -30.54
C GLN A 274 -7.15 -0.68 -29.42
N GLU A 275 -8.17 -1.35 -28.87
CA GLU A 275 -8.89 -0.88 -27.69
C GLU A 275 -7.96 -0.83 -26.47
N ALA A 276 -7.18 -1.90 -26.24
CA ALA A 276 -6.22 -1.96 -25.15
C ALA A 276 -5.17 -0.83 -25.24
N LEU A 277 -4.65 -0.55 -26.45
CA LEU A 277 -3.73 0.56 -26.69
C LEU A 277 -4.40 1.90 -26.38
N SER A 278 -5.64 2.11 -26.83
CA SER A 278 -6.37 3.36 -26.62
C SER A 278 -6.65 3.63 -25.14
N LEU A 279 -7.13 2.61 -24.42
CA LEU A 279 -7.36 2.66 -22.97
C LEU A 279 -6.06 2.95 -22.21
N PHE A 280 -5.00 2.24 -22.56
CA PHE A 280 -3.71 2.40 -21.91
C PHE A 280 -3.11 3.79 -22.15
N ALA A 281 -3.11 4.27 -23.39
CA ALA A 281 -2.62 5.60 -23.74
C ALA A 281 -3.43 6.70 -23.04
N GLY A 282 -4.75 6.55 -22.98
CA GLY A 282 -5.64 7.44 -22.24
C GLY A 282 -5.30 7.45 -20.74
N ALA A 283 -5.12 6.29 -20.12
CA ALA A 283 -4.74 6.18 -18.72
C ALA A 283 -3.38 6.83 -18.42
N VAL A 284 -2.36 6.61 -19.26
CA VAL A 284 -1.05 7.27 -19.13
C VAL A 284 -1.21 8.78 -19.22
N SER A 285 -1.95 9.29 -20.19
CA SER A 285 -2.17 10.73 -20.36
C SER A 285 -2.89 11.34 -19.16
N ILE A 286 -4.00 10.73 -18.72
CA ILE A 286 -4.79 11.22 -17.60
C ILE A 286 -3.93 11.24 -16.34
N LEU A 287 -3.30 10.13 -15.97
CA LEU A 287 -2.51 10.06 -14.75
C LEU A 287 -1.32 11.04 -14.76
N LYS A 288 -0.67 11.21 -15.91
CA LYS A 288 0.46 12.14 -16.07
C LYS A 288 0.07 13.59 -15.80
N ASP A 289 -1.14 14.01 -16.14
CA ASP A 289 -1.63 15.37 -15.88
C ASP A 289 -1.75 15.67 -14.37
N ALA A 290 -1.82 14.64 -13.52
CA ALA A 290 -1.75 14.74 -12.07
C ALA A 290 -0.37 14.42 -11.46
N GLY A 291 0.65 14.21 -12.30
CA GLY A 291 1.99 13.80 -11.89
C GLY A 291 2.12 12.32 -11.56
N PHE A 292 1.09 11.50 -11.75
CA PHE A 292 1.17 10.06 -11.56
C PHE A 292 1.77 9.39 -12.80
N HIS A 293 2.87 8.67 -12.61
CA HIS A 293 3.56 7.98 -13.70
C HIS A 293 3.34 6.48 -13.57
N LEU A 294 2.76 5.85 -14.58
CA LEU A 294 2.69 4.39 -14.65
C LEU A 294 4.08 3.82 -15.00
N ARG A 295 4.39 2.65 -14.44
CA ARG A 295 5.61 1.87 -14.71
C ARG A 295 5.36 0.37 -14.62
N LYS A 296 6.40 -0.40 -14.91
CA LYS A 296 6.38 -1.87 -14.91
C LYS A 296 5.25 -2.42 -15.77
N LEU A 297 5.19 -1.94 -17.00
CA LEU A 297 4.11 -2.31 -17.90
C LEU A 297 4.30 -3.74 -18.37
N CYS A 298 3.21 -4.48 -18.33
CA CYS A 298 3.19 -5.87 -18.73
C CYS A 298 1.91 -6.16 -19.50
N THR A 299 1.98 -7.02 -20.50
CA THR A 299 0.84 -7.46 -21.30
C THR A 299 1.07 -8.87 -21.84
N ASN A 300 0.00 -9.64 -22.04
CA ASN A 300 0.06 -10.93 -22.75
C ASN A 300 0.17 -10.78 -24.28
N SER A 301 0.04 -9.55 -24.83
CA SER A 301 0.09 -9.31 -26.26
C SER A 301 1.42 -8.69 -26.69
N ARG A 302 2.22 -9.45 -27.46
CA ARG A 302 3.44 -8.94 -28.09
C ARG A 302 3.19 -7.80 -29.06
N GLU A 303 2.02 -7.81 -29.72
CA GLU A 303 1.61 -6.73 -30.62
C GLU A 303 1.36 -5.44 -29.85
N LEU A 304 0.63 -5.52 -28.72
CA LEU A 304 0.41 -4.36 -27.86
C LEU A 304 1.73 -3.82 -27.30
N GLN A 305 2.62 -4.70 -26.85
CA GLN A 305 3.94 -4.33 -26.37
C GLN A 305 4.75 -3.58 -27.45
N ALA A 306 4.74 -4.07 -28.69
CA ALA A 306 5.40 -3.39 -29.80
C ALA A 306 4.79 -2.02 -30.09
N LEU A 307 3.46 -1.89 -30.02
CA LEU A 307 2.77 -0.63 -30.21
C LEU A 307 3.10 0.39 -29.11
N TRP A 308 3.23 -0.02 -27.85
CA TRP A 308 3.68 0.89 -26.78
C TRP A 308 5.07 1.46 -27.07
N ILE A 309 5.99 0.65 -27.58
CA ILE A 309 7.33 1.10 -27.98
C ILE A 309 7.25 2.10 -29.14
N GLN A 310 6.50 1.75 -30.18
CA GLN A 310 6.35 2.60 -31.37
C GLN A 310 5.72 3.95 -31.05
N ASN A 311 4.75 3.99 -30.12
CA ASN A 311 4.07 5.22 -29.71
C ASN A 311 4.85 5.99 -28.63
N GLY A 312 6.05 5.55 -28.26
CA GLY A 312 6.86 6.19 -27.22
C GLY A 312 6.25 6.11 -25.81
N LEU A 313 5.18 5.31 -25.63
CA LEU A 313 4.56 5.06 -24.34
C LEU A 313 5.48 4.28 -23.40
N SER A 314 6.57 3.71 -23.91
CA SER A 314 7.53 2.96 -23.11
C SER A 314 8.88 3.65 -22.89
N ASN A 315 9.14 4.80 -23.50
CA ASN A 315 10.49 5.40 -23.45
C ASN A 315 10.88 5.83 -22.02
N ASP A 316 9.89 6.21 -21.21
CA ASP A 316 10.04 6.50 -19.79
C ASP A 316 9.51 5.36 -18.89
N ILE A 317 8.99 4.28 -19.49
CA ILE A 317 8.20 3.28 -18.80
C ILE A 317 8.85 1.88 -18.91
N GLY A 318 9.44 1.41 -17.80
CA GLY A 318 10.12 0.12 -17.76
C GLY A 318 9.20 -1.08 -17.99
N PHE A 319 9.66 -2.06 -18.76
CA PHE A 319 9.03 -3.38 -18.95
C PHE A 319 9.54 -4.39 -17.95
N GLU A 320 8.68 -5.28 -17.45
CA GLU A 320 9.16 -6.52 -16.83
C GLU A 320 9.48 -7.56 -17.93
N GLN A 321 10.69 -8.13 -17.86
CA GLN A 321 11.18 -9.13 -18.82
C GLN A 321 10.90 -10.57 -18.37
N ASP A 322 10.41 -10.76 -17.15
CA ASP A 322 10.11 -12.09 -16.62
C ASP A 322 8.77 -12.59 -17.18
N CYS A 323 8.72 -13.86 -17.58
CA CYS A 323 7.49 -14.49 -18.05
C CYS A 323 6.51 -14.82 -16.91
N LYS A 324 6.96 -14.75 -15.65
CA LYS A 324 6.13 -14.92 -14.45
C LYS A 324 6.16 -13.67 -13.59
N LEU A 325 5.04 -12.99 -13.53
CA LEU A 325 4.90 -11.72 -12.82
C LEU A 325 3.97 -11.85 -11.63
N LYS A 326 4.07 -10.92 -10.67
CA LYS A 326 3.11 -10.83 -9.58
C LYS A 326 2.08 -9.74 -9.90
N VAL A 327 0.82 -10.14 -10.01
CA VAL A 327 -0.33 -9.24 -10.23
C VAL A 327 -1.26 -9.37 -9.05
N LEU A 328 -1.40 -8.29 -8.27
CA LEU A 328 -2.26 -8.22 -7.08
C LEU A 328 -2.10 -9.41 -6.11
N GLY A 329 -0.86 -9.91 -5.97
CA GLY A 329 -0.50 -11.02 -5.08
C GLY A 329 -0.59 -12.42 -5.70
N LEU A 330 -1.10 -12.56 -6.93
CA LEU A 330 -1.10 -13.82 -7.68
C LEU A 330 0.07 -13.86 -8.68
N VAL A 331 0.46 -15.06 -9.11
CA VAL A 331 1.45 -15.24 -10.18
C VAL A 331 0.73 -15.28 -11.52
N TRP A 332 1.10 -14.41 -12.43
CA TRP A 332 0.62 -14.40 -13.80
C TRP A 332 1.73 -14.82 -14.77
N ASN A 333 1.47 -15.87 -15.54
CA ASN A 333 2.36 -16.31 -16.60
C ASN A 333 1.93 -15.68 -17.93
N LEU A 334 2.78 -14.83 -18.50
CA LEU A 334 2.47 -14.08 -19.72
C LEU A 334 2.35 -14.98 -20.96
N ASP A 335 3.22 -15.98 -21.09
CA ASP A 335 3.28 -16.83 -22.29
C ASP A 335 2.07 -17.75 -22.43
N LYS A 336 1.61 -18.32 -21.30
CA LYS A 336 0.44 -19.21 -21.25
C LYS A 336 -0.84 -18.47 -20.90
N ASP A 337 -0.74 -17.20 -20.57
CA ASP A 337 -1.80 -16.38 -20.00
C ASP A 337 -2.58 -17.10 -18.88
N CYS A 338 -1.85 -17.59 -17.87
CA CYS A 338 -2.41 -18.36 -16.76
C CYS A 338 -2.11 -17.68 -15.43
N VAL A 339 -3.08 -17.66 -14.53
CA VAL A 339 -2.91 -17.18 -13.15
C VAL A 339 -2.75 -18.38 -12.21
N GLY A 340 -1.83 -18.27 -11.26
CA GLY A 340 -1.56 -19.30 -10.26
C GLY A 340 -1.21 -18.71 -8.89
N VAL A 341 -1.20 -19.56 -7.88
CA VAL A 341 -0.81 -19.21 -6.51
C VAL A 341 0.63 -19.65 -6.28
N ASP A 342 1.48 -18.73 -5.80
CA ASP A 342 2.85 -19.07 -5.41
C ASP A 342 2.87 -19.75 -4.03
N VAL A 343 3.05 -21.08 -4.04
CA VAL A 343 3.15 -21.88 -2.81
C VAL A 343 4.60 -22.06 -2.33
N THR A 344 5.59 -21.54 -3.05
CA THR A 344 7.01 -21.71 -2.72
C THR A 344 7.36 -21.16 -1.33
N PRO A 345 6.91 -19.95 -0.94
CA PRO A 345 7.18 -19.42 0.41
C PRO A 345 6.57 -20.31 1.51
N LEU A 346 5.41 -20.91 1.23
CA LEU A 346 4.74 -21.81 2.14
C LEU A 346 5.53 -23.10 2.31
N LEU A 347 5.95 -23.73 1.22
CA LEU A 347 6.76 -24.95 1.23
C LEU A 347 8.09 -24.74 1.98
N ASN A 348 8.81 -23.67 1.69
CA ASN A 348 10.07 -23.35 2.37
C ASN A 348 9.87 -23.09 3.87
N SER A 349 8.72 -22.51 4.25
CA SER A 349 8.42 -22.29 5.67
C SER A 349 8.13 -23.61 6.40
N LEU A 350 7.50 -24.59 5.74
CA LEU A 350 7.20 -25.88 6.34
C LEU A 350 8.47 -26.67 6.68
N GLU A 351 9.52 -26.55 5.87
CA GLU A 351 10.82 -27.19 6.13
C GLU A 351 11.54 -26.64 7.36
N SER A 352 11.25 -25.41 7.75
CA SER A 352 11.96 -24.67 8.82
C SER A 352 11.12 -24.45 10.09
N MET A 353 9.81 -24.74 10.05
CA MET A 353 8.92 -24.53 11.19
C MET A 353 8.86 -25.77 12.09
N GLY A 354 8.86 -25.55 13.41
CA GLY A 354 8.61 -26.61 14.38
C GLY A 354 7.15 -27.08 14.35
N ASN A 355 6.89 -28.30 14.84
CA ASN A 355 5.55 -28.87 14.93
C ASN A 355 4.76 -28.26 16.09
N THR A 356 4.32 -27.01 15.92
CA THR A 356 3.48 -26.30 16.90
C THR A 356 2.22 -25.77 16.22
N LYS A 357 1.16 -25.63 17.00
CA LYS A 357 -0.06 -24.90 16.73
C LYS A 357 0.20 -23.53 16.11
N ARG A 358 1.19 -22.78 16.64
CA ARG A 358 1.61 -21.49 16.10
C ARG A 358 2.14 -21.62 14.67
N SER A 359 2.93 -22.65 14.39
CA SER A 359 3.44 -22.93 13.06
C SER A 359 2.33 -23.29 12.08
N VAL A 360 1.37 -24.12 12.50
CA VAL A 360 0.21 -24.47 11.67
C VAL A 360 -0.61 -23.23 11.33
N LEU A 361 -0.98 -22.42 12.33
CA LEU A 361 -1.70 -21.15 12.12
C LEU A 361 -0.93 -20.20 11.20
N SER A 362 0.37 -20.03 11.44
CA SER A 362 1.22 -19.17 10.61
C SER A 362 1.32 -19.68 9.17
N THR A 363 1.23 -20.98 8.94
CA THR A 363 1.23 -21.56 7.59
C THR A 363 -0.03 -21.18 6.85
N VAL A 364 -1.21 -21.40 7.45
CA VAL A 364 -2.47 -21.15 6.75
C VAL A 364 -2.66 -19.66 6.50
N ALA A 365 -2.25 -18.81 7.43
CA ALA A 365 -2.31 -17.36 7.27
C ALA A 365 -1.41 -16.81 6.14
N ARG A 366 -0.41 -17.58 5.67
CA ARG A 366 0.43 -17.19 4.51
C ARG A 366 -0.22 -17.47 3.17
N VAL A 367 -1.28 -18.28 3.12
CA VAL A 367 -1.97 -18.58 1.87
C VAL A 367 -2.76 -17.36 1.42
N PHE A 368 -2.31 -16.74 0.34
CA PHE A 368 -3.03 -15.65 -0.31
C PHE A 368 -3.68 -16.18 -1.60
N ASP A 369 -5.00 -16.40 -1.54
CA ASP A 369 -5.79 -16.99 -2.63
C ASP A 369 -7.12 -16.23 -2.80
N PRO A 370 -7.08 -14.98 -3.30
CA PRO A 370 -8.27 -14.13 -3.42
C PRO A 370 -9.33 -14.72 -4.38
N LEU A 371 -8.94 -15.60 -5.31
CA LEU A 371 -9.84 -16.29 -6.24
C LEU A 371 -10.26 -17.69 -5.77
N ARG A 372 -9.72 -18.15 -4.64
CA ARG A 372 -10.02 -19.45 -4.01
C ARG A 372 -9.69 -20.69 -4.85
N PHE A 373 -8.68 -20.61 -5.71
CA PHE A 373 -8.24 -21.74 -6.54
C PHE A 373 -7.82 -22.98 -5.73
N ILE A 374 -7.25 -22.78 -4.54
CA ILE A 374 -6.73 -23.85 -3.69
C ILE A 374 -7.53 -24.04 -2.40
N SER A 375 -8.74 -23.48 -2.33
CA SER A 375 -9.64 -23.64 -1.17
C SER A 375 -9.88 -25.10 -0.73
N PRO A 376 -10.02 -26.11 -1.64
CA PRO A 376 -10.14 -27.52 -1.25
C PRO A 376 -8.94 -28.09 -0.48
N PHE A 377 -7.76 -27.46 -0.59
CA PHE A 377 -6.57 -27.80 0.19
C PHE A 377 -6.52 -27.00 1.48
N VAL A 378 -6.81 -25.70 1.43
CA VAL A 378 -6.83 -24.80 2.60
C VAL A 378 -7.80 -25.30 3.67
N VAL A 379 -8.99 -25.78 3.28
CA VAL A 379 -9.99 -26.30 4.22
C VAL A 379 -9.47 -27.48 5.06
N ARG A 380 -8.58 -28.31 4.49
CA ARG A 380 -7.99 -29.44 5.23
C ARG A 380 -7.10 -28.94 6.36
N VAL A 381 -6.35 -27.86 6.11
CA VAL A 381 -5.49 -27.26 7.14
C VAL A 381 -6.31 -26.47 8.15
N LYS A 382 -7.42 -25.83 7.75
CA LYS A 382 -8.37 -25.22 8.69
C LYS A 382 -8.98 -26.26 9.65
N LYS A 383 -9.35 -27.45 9.14
CA LYS A 383 -9.79 -28.59 9.97
C LYS A 383 -8.71 -29.04 10.96
N LEU A 384 -7.46 -29.13 10.51
CA LEU A 384 -6.35 -29.46 11.40
C LEU A 384 -6.19 -28.43 12.54
N VAL A 385 -6.30 -27.14 12.25
CA VAL A 385 -6.29 -26.08 13.28
C VAL A 385 -7.42 -26.28 14.29
N GLN A 386 -8.63 -26.58 13.81
CA GLN A 386 -9.78 -26.85 14.66
C GLN A 386 -9.54 -28.07 15.56
N GLU A 387 -9.05 -29.18 15.00
CA GLU A 387 -8.77 -30.40 15.77
C GLU A 387 -7.68 -30.17 16.84
N ILE A 388 -6.65 -29.40 16.53
CA ILE A 388 -5.60 -29.00 17.50
C ILE A 388 -6.23 -28.23 18.67
N TRP A 389 -7.15 -27.31 18.39
CA TRP A 389 -7.86 -26.54 19.41
C TRP A 389 -8.78 -27.40 20.26
N GLU A 390 -9.59 -28.26 19.65
CA GLU A 390 -10.51 -29.15 20.36
C GLU A 390 -9.78 -30.11 21.30
N ARG A 391 -8.55 -30.52 20.95
CA ARG A 391 -7.72 -31.41 21.76
C ARG A 391 -6.89 -30.69 22.82
N GLY A 392 -6.83 -29.35 22.81
CA GLY A 392 -6.01 -28.57 23.73
C GLY A 392 -4.50 -28.84 23.62
N VAL A 393 -4.04 -29.26 22.44
CA VAL A 393 -2.62 -29.56 22.19
C VAL A 393 -1.91 -28.36 21.55
N ASP A 394 -0.61 -28.23 21.85
CA ASP A 394 0.26 -27.13 21.39
C ASP A 394 1.14 -27.50 20.21
#